data_AF-A0A354YWS3-F1
#
_entry.id   AF-A0A354YWS3-F1
#
_cell.length_a   1.000
_cell.length_b   1.000
_cell.length_c   1.000
_cell.angle_alpha   90.00
_cell.angle_beta   90.00
_cell.angle_gamma   90.00
#
_symmetry.space_group_name_H-M   'P 1'
#
loop_
_entity.id
_entity.type
_entity.pdbx_description
1 polymer ?
#
loop_
_entity_poly.entity_id
_entity_poly.type
_entity_poly.pdbx_seq_one_letter_code
_entity_poly.pdbx_strand_id
1 'polypeptide(L)'
;NYTYGHRFLSTGALPVASIDDYFRILREHYVILDQAERKKMIWQQVQEVAGAAGGKAMENEELLEEVAFLVEFPTAFYGEFSPSYLAVPPEVLTTSMIEHQRYFPVYNNEGRLLPGFVGVRNGTDYCLDLVRAGNERVLKARLEDALFFWNEDSRKSLEEMSAKLKDVLFHERLGTLADKALRLQKLALFIGQETGLSQPEKLQRSALLCKADLMSNMVYEFPEL
;
A
#
# COMPACT_ATOMS: atom_id res chain seq x y z
N ASN A 1 39.85 15.45 -6.69
CA ASN A 1 38.68 14.56 -6.48
C ASN A 1 37.42 15.39 -6.65
N TYR A 2 36.41 14.86 -7.33
CA TYR A 2 35.14 15.57 -7.60
C TYR A 2 33.94 14.68 -7.29
N THR A 3 32.81 15.29 -6.96
CA THR A 3 31.51 14.63 -6.82
C THR A 3 30.40 15.45 -7.51
N TYR A 4 29.16 14.98 -7.44
CA TYR A 4 27.99 15.63 -8.01
C TYR A 4 26.86 15.60 -6.99
N GLY A 5 26.18 16.74 -6.83
CA GLY A 5 24.96 16.81 -6.01
C GLY A 5 23.72 16.33 -6.76
N HIS A 6 22.56 16.68 -6.23
CA HIS A 6 21.27 16.27 -6.76
C HIS A 6 21.09 16.68 -8.23
N ARG A 7 20.62 15.74 -9.05
CA ARG A 7 20.55 15.88 -10.52
C ARG A 7 19.87 17.17 -11.02
N PHE A 8 18.84 17.64 -10.32
CA PHE A 8 18.05 18.80 -10.73
C PHE A 8 18.27 20.04 -9.86
N LEU A 9 18.83 19.89 -8.66
CA LEU A 9 18.98 20.98 -7.69
C LEU A 9 20.43 21.46 -7.56
N SER A 10 21.37 20.71 -8.11
CA SER A 10 22.78 21.04 -8.17
C SER A 10 23.24 21.08 -9.63
N THR A 11 24.31 21.82 -9.91
CA THR A 11 24.91 21.86 -11.25
C THR A 11 26.43 21.73 -11.16
N GLY A 12 27.01 21.06 -12.16
CA GLY A 12 28.47 20.92 -12.30
C GLY A 12 29.12 19.93 -11.32
N ALA A 13 30.43 19.77 -11.50
CA ALA A 13 31.27 18.94 -10.64
C ALA A 13 31.70 19.73 -9.39
N LEU A 14 31.64 19.09 -8.22
CA LEU A 14 31.93 19.68 -6.92
C LEU A 14 33.30 19.19 -6.43
N PRO A 15 34.29 20.07 -6.18
CA PRO A 15 35.61 19.65 -5.72
C PRO A 15 35.56 19.15 -4.28
N VAL A 16 36.20 18.01 -4.00
CA VAL A 16 36.24 17.37 -2.68
C VAL A 16 37.68 17.28 -2.21
N ALA A 17 37.98 17.91 -1.07
CA ALA A 17 39.34 17.95 -0.50
C ALA A 17 39.58 16.87 0.57
N SER A 18 38.53 16.40 1.23
CA SER A 18 38.59 15.40 2.31
C SER A 18 37.32 14.55 2.37
N ILE A 19 37.33 13.49 3.19
CA ILE A 19 36.13 12.67 3.43
C ILE A 19 35.05 13.49 4.17
N ASP A 20 35.43 14.30 5.15
CA ASP A 20 34.46 15.16 5.86
C ASP A 20 33.80 16.18 4.93
N ASP A 21 34.58 16.74 3.98
CA ASP A 21 34.05 17.62 2.94
C ASP A 21 33.07 16.90 2.02
N TYR A 22 33.26 15.61 1.75
CA TYR A 22 32.37 14.84 0.87
C TYR A 22 30.93 14.82 1.39
N PHE A 23 30.73 14.47 2.66
CA PHE A 23 29.41 14.44 3.28
C PHE A 23 28.77 15.83 3.36
N ARG A 24 29.55 16.83 3.75
CA ARG A 24 29.09 18.22 3.85
C ARG A 24 28.68 18.78 2.49
N ILE A 25 29.52 18.61 1.46
CA ILE A 25 29.27 19.10 0.11
C ILE A 25 28.02 18.46 -0.48
N LEU A 26 27.86 17.14 -0.34
CA LEU A 26 26.67 16.45 -0.82
C LEU A 26 25.39 17.00 -0.16
N ARG A 27 25.41 17.20 1.16
CA ARG A 27 24.27 17.77 1.88
C ARG A 27 23.93 19.19 1.42
N GLU A 28 24.94 20.06 1.27
CA GLU A 28 24.77 21.42 0.75
C GLU A 28 24.21 21.45 -0.68
N HIS A 29 24.43 20.37 -1.43
CA HIS A 29 23.95 20.21 -2.80
C HIS A 29 22.82 19.16 -2.91
N TYR A 30 22.00 19.10 -1.86
CA TYR A 30 20.74 18.37 -1.81
C TYR A 30 20.88 16.85 -1.94
N VAL A 31 21.87 16.25 -1.27
CA VAL A 31 22.01 14.79 -1.17
C VAL A 31 22.31 14.42 0.28
N ILE A 32 21.36 13.74 0.94
CA ILE A 32 21.57 13.19 2.27
C ILE A 32 22.14 11.79 2.11
N LEU A 33 23.46 11.63 2.11
CA LEU A 33 24.10 10.37 1.73
C LEU A 33 23.78 9.19 2.67
N ASP A 34 23.79 9.42 3.98
CA ASP A 34 23.55 8.40 4.99
C ASP A 34 22.07 7.97 4.97
N GLN A 35 21.81 6.69 4.72
CA GLN A 35 20.45 6.16 4.61
C GLN A 35 19.72 6.16 5.95
N ALA A 36 20.40 5.93 7.07
CA ALA A 36 19.80 5.94 8.39
C ALA A 36 19.41 7.37 8.80
N GLU A 37 20.26 8.35 8.50
CA GLU A 37 19.92 9.77 8.65
C GLU A 37 18.71 10.13 7.79
N ARG A 38 18.74 9.78 6.49
CA ARG A 38 17.67 10.08 5.55
C ARG A 38 16.34 9.45 5.99
N LYS A 39 16.37 8.18 6.42
CA LYS A 39 15.20 7.45 6.93
C LYS A 39 14.60 8.15 8.16
N LYS A 40 15.44 8.57 9.10
CA LYS A 40 15.01 9.34 10.28
C LYS A 40 14.40 10.68 9.89
N MET A 41 15.02 11.40 8.95
CA MET A 41 14.50 12.67 8.44
C MET A 41 13.14 12.49 7.77
N ILE A 42 12.98 11.48 6.90
CA ILE A 42 11.71 11.16 6.25
C ILE A 42 10.64 10.89 7.30
N TRP A 43 10.91 10.00 8.25
CA TRP A 43 9.92 9.62 9.24
C TRP A 43 9.49 10.81 10.12
N GLN A 44 10.43 11.63 10.55
CA GLN A 44 10.12 12.85 11.30
C GLN A 44 9.20 13.78 10.49
N GLN A 45 9.54 14.06 9.22
CA GLN A 45 8.70 14.90 8.36
C GLN A 45 7.32 14.28 8.14
N VAL A 46 7.23 12.97 7.93
CA VAL A 46 5.96 12.26 7.75
C VAL A 46 5.06 12.40 8.97
N GLN A 47 5.62 12.25 10.17
CA GLN A 47 4.89 12.45 11.42
C GLN A 47 4.44 13.90 11.62
N GLU A 48 5.31 14.87 11.34
CA GLU A 48 5.00 16.30 11.45
C GLU A 48 3.87 16.70 10.49
N VAL A 49 3.96 16.28 9.22
CA VAL A 49 2.97 16.57 8.18
C VAL A 49 1.62 15.92 8.49
N ALA A 50 1.61 14.65 8.91
CA ALA A 50 0.37 13.97 9.31
C ALA A 50 -0.24 14.62 10.56
N GLY A 51 0.59 14.99 11.54
CA GLY A 51 0.16 15.65 12.77
C GLY A 51 -0.45 17.02 12.53
N ALA A 52 0.12 17.81 11.60
CA ALA A 52 -0.45 19.09 11.18
C ALA A 52 -1.82 18.95 10.53
N ALA A 53 -2.11 17.82 9.89
CA ALA A 53 -3.42 17.47 9.34
C ALA A 53 -4.38 16.84 10.37
N GLY A 54 -3.99 16.75 11.65
CA GLY A 54 -4.82 16.20 12.72
C GLY A 54 -4.86 14.67 12.79
N GLY A 55 -3.91 14.00 12.14
CA GLY A 55 -3.81 12.54 12.12
C GLY A 55 -2.41 12.02 12.44
N LYS A 56 -2.22 10.72 12.20
CA LYS A 56 -0.96 10.00 12.33
C LYS A 56 -0.76 9.15 11.09
N ALA A 57 0.41 9.22 10.49
CA ALA A 57 0.78 8.31 9.41
C ALA A 57 0.85 6.87 9.95
N MET A 58 0.36 5.91 9.18
CA MET A 58 0.55 4.49 9.46
C MET A 58 2.04 4.18 9.51
N GLU A 59 2.49 3.53 10.59
CA GLU A 59 3.86 3.04 10.69
C GLU A 59 4.04 1.84 9.76
N ASN A 60 4.98 1.95 8.82
CA ASN A 60 5.37 0.87 7.93
C ASN A 60 6.87 0.99 7.64
N GLU A 61 7.65 0.11 8.25
CA GLU A 61 9.12 0.14 8.20
C GLU A 61 9.67 -0.22 6.81
N GLU A 62 8.99 -1.13 6.11
CA GLU A 62 9.35 -1.57 4.75
C GLU A 62 9.11 -0.42 3.75
N LEU A 63 7.96 0.23 3.82
CA LEU A 63 7.66 1.42 3.01
C LEU A 63 8.64 2.56 3.32
N LEU A 64 8.93 2.81 4.59
CA LEU A 64 9.86 3.85 4.99
C LEU A 64 11.28 3.58 4.48
N GLU A 65 11.71 2.31 4.49
CA GLU A 65 12.97 1.89 3.87
C GLU A 65 12.94 2.11 2.35
N GLU A 66 11.92 1.64 1.65
CA GLU A 66 11.78 1.83 0.21
C GLU A 66 11.85 3.32 -0.17
N VAL A 67 11.08 4.17 0.50
CA VAL A 67 11.07 5.62 0.27
C VAL A 67 12.45 6.23 0.51
N ALA A 68 13.17 5.80 1.55
CA ALA A 68 14.54 6.26 1.81
C ALA A 68 15.51 5.92 0.66
N PHE A 69 15.30 4.80 -0.04
CA PHE A 69 16.09 4.43 -1.21
C PHE A 69 15.61 5.09 -2.52
N LEU A 70 14.38 5.60 -2.58
CA LEU A 70 13.84 6.30 -3.76
C LEU A 70 14.27 7.77 -3.87
N VAL A 71 14.60 8.41 -2.74
CA VAL A 71 14.89 9.86 -2.70
C VAL A 71 16.28 10.13 -2.16
N GLU A 72 16.93 11.19 -2.66
CA GLU A 72 18.23 11.66 -2.19
C GLU A 72 18.08 12.84 -1.21
N PHE A 73 17.06 13.68 -1.43
CA PHE A 73 16.69 14.80 -0.57
C PHE A 73 15.18 14.81 -0.32
N PRO A 74 14.72 14.33 0.85
CA PRO A 74 13.30 14.15 1.11
C PRO A 74 12.61 15.46 1.51
N THR A 75 11.46 15.73 0.88
CA THR A 75 10.45 16.67 1.41
C THR A 75 9.09 15.99 1.43
N ALA A 76 8.53 15.81 2.63
CA ALA A 76 7.19 15.27 2.81
C ALA A 76 6.10 16.32 2.52
N PHE A 77 4.96 15.87 2.04
CA PHE A 77 3.78 16.70 1.80
C PHE A 77 2.50 15.93 2.10
N TYR A 78 1.47 16.65 2.56
CA TYR A 78 0.13 16.08 2.74
C TYR A 78 -0.66 16.21 1.45
N GLY A 79 -1.34 15.15 1.05
CA GLY A 79 -2.30 15.13 -0.05
C GLY A 79 -3.66 14.60 0.40
N GLU A 80 -4.71 15.02 -0.28
CA GLU A 80 -6.09 14.66 0.03
C GLU A 80 -6.77 13.92 -1.12
N PHE A 81 -7.78 13.13 -0.78
CA PHE A 81 -8.70 12.54 -1.75
C PHE A 81 -10.14 12.71 -1.31
N SER A 82 -11.09 12.45 -2.21
CA SER A 82 -12.51 12.59 -1.88
C SER A 82 -12.91 11.66 -0.73
N PRO A 83 -13.57 12.15 0.34
CA PRO A 83 -14.08 11.31 1.42
C PRO A 83 -15.05 10.21 0.96
N SER A 84 -15.64 10.35 -0.23
CA SER A 84 -16.49 9.31 -0.83
C SER A 84 -15.78 7.96 -1.00
N TYR A 85 -14.45 7.95 -1.17
CA TYR A 85 -13.70 6.70 -1.31
C TYR A 85 -13.63 5.91 0.00
N LEU A 86 -13.89 6.53 1.16
CA LEU A 86 -13.93 5.84 2.46
C LEU A 86 -15.12 4.87 2.59
N ALA A 87 -15.98 4.76 1.57
CA ALA A 87 -16.97 3.70 1.45
C ALA A 87 -16.34 2.33 1.07
N VAL A 88 -15.12 2.34 0.52
CA VAL A 88 -14.32 1.15 0.25
C VAL A 88 -13.57 0.77 1.53
N PRO A 89 -13.36 -0.54 1.82
CA PRO A 89 -12.58 -0.97 2.99
C PRO A 89 -11.20 -0.29 3.05
N PRO A 90 -10.78 0.18 4.24
CA PRO A 90 -9.49 0.84 4.41
C PRO A 90 -8.31 0.03 3.86
N GLU A 91 -8.34 -1.29 4.00
CA GLU A 91 -7.29 -2.20 3.54
C GLU A 91 -7.02 -2.03 2.04
N VAL A 92 -8.07 -1.95 1.23
CA VAL A 92 -7.97 -1.73 -0.23
C VAL A 92 -7.37 -0.37 -0.55
N LEU A 93 -7.82 0.67 0.16
CA LEU A 93 -7.34 2.04 -0.03
C LEU A 93 -5.86 2.15 0.38
N THR A 94 -5.47 1.56 1.51
CA THR A 94 -4.09 1.61 2.00
C THR A 94 -3.14 0.81 1.14
N THR A 95 -3.53 -0.38 0.66
CA THR A 95 -2.70 -1.15 -0.28
C THR A 95 -2.46 -0.35 -1.56
N SER A 96 -3.49 0.30 -2.09
CA SER A 96 -3.35 1.18 -3.27
C SER A 96 -2.40 2.36 -3.02
N MET A 97 -2.42 2.95 -1.83
CA MET A 97 -1.53 4.06 -1.46
C MET A 97 -0.08 3.60 -1.28
N ILE A 98 0.13 2.45 -0.63
CA ILE A 98 1.44 1.93 -0.28
C ILE A 98 2.12 1.35 -1.53
N GLU A 99 1.53 0.32 -2.13
CA GLU A 99 2.16 -0.47 -3.21
C GLU A 99 2.31 0.33 -4.50
N HIS A 100 1.28 1.08 -4.88
CA HIS A 100 1.29 1.76 -6.17
C HIS A 100 1.94 3.13 -6.12
N GLN A 101 1.94 3.81 -4.96
CA GLN A 101 2.29 5.22 -4.87
C GLN A 101 3.28 5.58 -3.77
N ARG A 102 3.61 4.65 -2.85
CA ARG A 102 4.54 4.86 -1.72
C ARG A 102 4.11 6.00 -0.82
N TYR A 103 2.80 6.11 -0.62
CA TYR A 103 2.22 7.07 0.31
C TYR A 103 1.98 6.41 1.66
N PHE A 104 2.14 7.19 2.73
CA PHE A 104 1.77 6.79 4.07
C PHE A 104 0.29 7.17 4.32
N PRO A 105 -0.62 6.21 4.48
CA PRO A 105 -2.01 6.51 4.81
C PRO A 105 -2.10 7.20 6.18
N VAL A 106 -3.02 8.14 6.35
CA VAL A 106 -3.17 8.89 7.60
C VAL A 106 -4.43 8.46 8.34
N TYR A 107 -4.29 8.18 9.63
CA TYR A 107 -5.38 7.79 10.53
C TYR A 107 -5.63 8.86 11.58
N ASN A 108 -6.88 9.00 12.02
CA ASN A 108 -7.20 9.87 13.14
C ASN A 108 -6.87 9.18 14.49
N ASN A 109 -7.06 9.91 15.59
CA ASN A 109 -6.81 9.39 16.95
C ASN A 109 -7.76 8.25 17.38
N GLU A 110 -8.83 7.99 16.63
CA GLU A 110 -9.80 6.91 16.87
C GLU A 110 -9.49 5.67 16.03
N GLY A 111 -8.39 5.66 15.26
CA GLY A 111 -8.01 4.55 14.39
C GLY A 111 -8.82 4.48 13.08
N ARG A 112 -9.49 5.56 12.68
CA ARG A 112 -10.20 5.65 11.39
C ARG A 112 -9.30 6.29 10.33
N LEU A 113 -9.28 5.69 9.14
CA LEU A 113 -8.59 6.24 7.98
C LEU A 113 -9.17 7.62 7.62
N LEU A 114 -8.29 8.62 7.51
CA LEU A 114 -8.63 9.95 7.02
C LEU A 114 -8.59 9.94 5.48
N PRO A 115 -9.32 10.88 4.82
CA PRO A 115 -9.28 11.03 3.37
C PRO A 115 -7.99 11.75 2.90
N GLY A 116 -6.84 11.28 3.38
CA GLY A 116 -5.54 11.87 3.07
C GLY A 116 -4.36 10.95 3.34
N PHE A 117 -3.23 11.37 2.82
CA PHE A 117 -1.99 10.61 2.79
C PHE A 117 -0.79 11.53 2.90
N VAL A 118 0.36 10.99 3.30
CA VAL A 118 1.64 11.69 3.21
C VAL A 118 2.47 11.09 2.10
N GLY A 119 2.85 11.91 1.12
CA GLY A 119 3.84 11.56 0.11
C GLY A 119 5.20 12.17 0.43
N VAL A 120 6.26 11.61 -0.14
CA VAL A 120 7.63 12.13 0.00
C VAL A 120 8.20 12.35 -1.39
N ARG A 121 8.59 13.58 -1.70
CA ARG A 121 9.26 13.88 -2.97
C ARG A 121 10.77 13.90 -2.82
N ASN A 122 11.47 13.62 -3.92
CA ASN A 122 12.90 13.88 -4.05
C ASN A 122 13.14 15.33 -4.50
N GLY A 123 13.27 16.25 -3.54
CA GLY A 123 13.49 17.67 -3.80
C GLY A 123 13.12 18.56 -2.61
N THR A 124 13.11 19.88 -2.80
CA THR A 124 12.90 20.90 -1.74
C THR A 124 11.41 21.13 -1.43
N ASP A 125 10.94 22.36 -1.20
CA ASP A 125 9.53 22.77 -1.17
C ASP A 125 9.06 23.52 -2.45
N TYR A 126 9.97 23.77 -3.40
CA TYR A 126 9.65 24.44 -4.67
C TYR A 126 8.50 23.77 -5.44
N CYS A 127 7.43 24.54 -5.72
CA CYS A 127 6.21 24.10 -6.40
C CYS A 127 5.54 22.86 -5.78
N LEU A 128 5.60 22.70 -4.45
CA LEU A 128 5.04 21.55 -3.75
C LEU A 128 3.53 21.37 -3.98
N ASP A 129 2.77 22.45 -4.18
CA ASP A 129 1.33 22.38 -4.48
C ASP A 129 1.06 21.71 -5.84
N LEU A 130 1.91 21.94 -6.85
CA LEU A 130 1.79 21.29 -8.15
C LEU A 130 2.12 19.79 -8.05
N VAL A 131 3.14 19.45 -7.25
CA VAL A 131 3.50 18.06 -6.94
C VAL A 131 2.31 17.38 -6.25
N ARG A 132 1.77 17.99 -5.19
CA ARG A 132 0.61 17.49 -4.46
C ARG A 132 -0.57 17.23 -5.39
N ALA A 133 -1.00 18.23 -6.16
CA ALA A 133 -2.13 18.09 -7.08
C ALA A 133 -1.92 17.00 -8.15
N GLY A 134 -0.68 16.79 -8.60
CA GLY A 134 -0.31 15.69 -9.49
C GLY A 134 -0.50 14.32 -8.83
N ASN A 135 0.02 14.16 -7.60
CA ASN A 135 -0.07 12.92 -6.82
C ASN A 135 -1.53 12.59 -6.45
N GLU A 136 -2.31 13.59 -6.04
CA GLU A 136 -3.75 13.45 -5.76
C GLU A 136 -4.52 12.99 -6.99
N ARG A 137 -4.21 13.53 -8.18
CA ARG A 137 -4.85 13.11 -9.44
C ARG A 137 -4.53 11.66 -9.78
N VAL A 138 -3.28 11.23 -9.59
CA VAL A 138 -2.87 9.84 -9.86
C VAL A 138 -3.55 8.89 -8.87
N LEU A 139 -3.57 9.23 -7.58
CA LEU A 139 -4.25 8.42 -6.57
C LEU A 139 -5.75 8.33 -6.85
N LYS A 140 -6.39 9.45 -7.20
CA LYS A 140 -7.81 9.50 -7.51
C LYS A 140 -8.21 8.45 -8.55
N ALA A 141 -7.47 8.34 -9.66
CA ALA A 141 -7.77 7.34 -10.70
C ALA A 141 -7.73 5.90 -10.14
N ARG A 142 -6.74 5.58 -9.29
CA ARG A 142 -6.63 4.27 -8.64
C ARG A 142 -7.77 3.99 -7.65
N LEU A 143 -8.20 5.01 -6.91
CA LEU A 143 -9.31 4.88 -5.97
C LEU A 143 -10.67 4.77 -6.68
N GLU A 144 -10.83 5.36 -7.86
CA GLU A 144 -12.00 5.15 -8.72
C GLU A 144 -12.08 3.70 -9.20
N ASP A 145 -10.97 3.12 -9.63
CA ASP A 145 -10.89 1.70 -10.00
C ASP A 145 -11.27 0.79 -8.81
N ALA A 146 -10.66 1.02 -7.65
CA ALA A 146 -10.96 0.27 -6.42
C ALA A 146 -12.44 0.35 -6.03
N LEU A 147 -13.02 1.56 -6.04
CA LEU A 147 -14.44 1.77 -5.74
C LEU A 147 -15.35 1.07 -6.75
N PHE A 148 -15.00 1.09 -8.04
CA PHE A 148 -15.75 0.40 -9.08
C PHE A 148 -15.76 -1.11 -8.84
N PHE A 149 -14.60 -1.73 -8.65
CA PHE A 149 -14.50 -3.17 -8.42
C PHE A 149 -15.20 -3.60 -7.13
N TRP A 150 -15.05 -2.82 -6.05
CA TRP A 150 -15.75 -3.07 -4.79
C TRP A 150 -17.27 -3.07 -4.95
N ASN A 151 -17.81 -2.09 -5.69
CA ASN A 151 -19.24 -1.99 -5.96
C ASN A 151 -19.74 -3.12 -6.89
N GLU A 152 -18.96 -3.53 -7.87
CA GLU A 152 -19.32 -4.64 -8.76
C GLU A 152 -19.31 -5.99 -8.04
N ASP A 153 -18.34 -6.22 -7.16
CA ASP A 153 -18.22 -7.48 -6.43
C ASP A 153 -19.19 -7.58 -5.26
N SER A 154 -19.47 -6.48 -4.55
CA SER A 154 -20.45 -6.46 -3.46
C SER A 154 -21.90 -6.73 -3.90
N ARG A 155 -22.20 -6.65 -5.21
CA ARG A 155 -23.48 -7.06 -5.78
C ARG A 155 -23.65 -8.56 -5.95
N LYS A 156 -22.56 -9.33 -5.92
CA LYS A 156 -22.56 -10.78 -6.13
C LYS A 156 -22.52 -11.49 -4.77
N SER A 157 -23.26 -12.57 -4.62
CA SER A 157 -23.13 -13.40 -3.41
C SER A 157 -21.84 -14.23 -3.43
N LEU A 158 -21.33 -14.58 -2.25
CA LEU A 158 -20.17 -15.49 -2.14
C LEU A 158 -20.50 -16.86 -2.74
N GLU A 159 -21.75 -17.30 -2.66
CA GLU A 159 -22.25 -18.52 -3.28
C GLU A 159 -22.16 -18.46 -4.82
N GLU A 160 -22.56 -17.34 -5.45
CA GLU A 160 -22.40 -17.12 -6.89
C GLU A 160 -20.94 -17.08 -7.32
N MET A 161 -20.07 -16.45 -6.53
CA MET A 161 -18.63 -16.41 -6.77
C MET A 161 -18.02 -17.82 -6.67
N SER A 162 -18.33 -18.56 -5.60
CA SER A 162 -17.83 -19.92 -5.37
C SER A 162 -18.23 -20.88 -6.50
N ALA A 163 -19.43 -20.74 -7.06
CA ALA A 163 -19.89 -21.56 -8.18
C ALA A 163 -19.01 -21.45 -9.43
N LYS A 164 -18.30 -20.33 -9.63
CA LYS A 164 -17.38 -20.11 -10.75
C LYS A 164 -16.00 -20.73 -10.54
N LEU A 165 -15.67 -21.21 -9.34
CA LEU A 165 -14.39 -21.88 -9.06
C LEU A 165 -14.19 -23.18 -9.85
N LYS A 166 -15.27 -23.75 -10.40
CA LYS A 166 -15.21 -24.89 -11.32
C LYS A 166 -14.52 -24.53 -12.65
N ASP A 167 -14.47 -23.24 -13.00
CA ASP A 167 -13.87 -22.78 -14.25
C ASP A 167 -12.37 -22.49 -14.09
N VAL A 168 -11.84 -22.59 -12.85
CA VAL A 168 -10.42 -22.35 -12.53
C VAL A 168 -9.71 -23.67 -12.26
N LEU A 169 -8.79 -24.05 -13.15
CA LEU A 169 -7.96 -25.23 -12.97
C LEU A 169 -7.02 -25.04 -11.78
N PHE A 170 -7.08 -25.94 -10.80
CA PHE A 170 -6.13 -25.97 -9.70
C PHE A 170 -4.89 -26.78 -10.08
N HIS A 171 -5.09 -27.98 -10.62
CA HIS A 171 -4.02 -28.86 -11.06
C HIS A 171 -4.61 -29.97 -11.96
N GLU A 172 -3.94 -30.33 -13.06
CA GLU A 172 -4.45 -31.29 -14.05
C GLU A 172 -4.99 -32.61 -13.44
N ARG A 173 -4.24 -33.19 -12.49
CA ARG A 173 -4.63 -34.43 -11.80
C ARG A 173 -5.61 -34.26 -10.64
N LEU A 174 -5.81 -33.03 -10.14
CA LEU A 174 -6.62 -32.75 -8.95
C LEU A 174 -7.87 -31.92 -9.28
N GLY A 175 -8.06 -31.55 -10.54
CA GLY A 175 -9.21 -30.80 -11.04
C GLY A 175 -9.14 -29.31 -10.72
N THR A 176 -10.30 -28.77 -10.39
CA THR A 176 -10.59 -27.34 -10.29
C THR A 176 -10.43 -26.82 -8.85
N LEU A 177 -10.52 -25.50 -8.67
CA LEU A 177 -10.59 -24.92 -7.32
C LEU A 177 -11.89 -25.33 -6.60
N ALA A 178 -12.99 -25.54 -7.33
CA ALA A 178 -14.21 -26.11 -6.74
C ALA A 178 -13.96 -27.53 -6.18
N ASP A 179 -13.24 -28.38 -6.92
CA ASP A 179 -12.87 -29.72 -6.44
C ASP A 179 -11.98 -29.65 -5.19
N LYS A 180 -11.07 -28.66 -5.14
CA LYS A 180 -10.24 -28.39 -3.97
C LYS A 180 -11.10 -27.96 -2.77
N ALA A 181 -12.06 -27.07 -2.95
CA ALA A 181 -12.97 -26.64 -1.89
C ALA A 181 -13.80 -27.81 -1.33
N LEU A 182 -14.30 -28.70 -2.20
CA LEU A 182 -15.00 -29.92 -1.76
C LEU A 182 -14.11 -30.87 -0.97
N ARG A 183 -12.83 -31.01 -1.31
CA ARG A 183 -11.86 -31.78 -0.52
C ARG A 183 -11.62 -31.12 0.85
N LEU A 184 -11.46 -29.81 0.90
CA LEU A 184 -11.31 -29.05 2.15
C LEU A 184 -12.55 -29.21 3.04
N GLN A 185 -13.75 -29.22 2.46
CA GLN A 185 -14.99 -29.44 3.20
C GLN A 185 -15.00 -30.78 3.94
N LYS A 186 -14.60 -31.87 3.26
CA LYS A 186 -14.52 -33.21 3.88
C LYS A 186 -13.51 -33.23 5.03
N LEU A 187 -12.35 -32.60 4.85
CA LEU A 187 -11.32 -32.50 5.88
C LEU A 187 -11.80 -31.67 7.08
N ALA A 188 -12.41 -30.51 6.83
CA ALA A 188 -12.93 -29.63 7.87
C ALA A 188 -14.00 -30.35 8.72
N LEU A 189 -14.90 -31.11 8.08
CA LEU A 189 -15.90 -31.92 8.78
C LEU A 189 -15.27 -33.00 9.65
N PHE A 190 -14.31 -33.75 9.11
CA PHE A 190 -13.60 -34.79 9.86
C PHE A 190 -12.90 -34.20 11.09
N ILE A 191 -12.12 -33.12 10.91
CA ILE A 191 -11.42 -32.45 12.01
C ILE A 191 -12.41 -31.89 13.03
N GLY A 192 -13.51 -31.28 12.58
CA GLY A 192 -14.55 -30.76 13.47
C GLY A 192 -15.20 -31.84 14.32
N GLN A 193 -15.46 -33.02 13.75
CA GLN A 193 -15.99 -34.18 14.49
C GLN A 193 -15.01 -34.70 15.54
N GLU A 194 -13.73 -34.85 15.19
CA GLU A 194 -12.71 -35.35 16.11
C GLU A 194 -12.38 -34.36 17.25
N THR A 195 -12.48 -33.06 16.98
CA THR A 195 -12.13 -32.01 17.96
C THR A 195 -13.31 -31.47 18.75
N GLY A 196 -14.55 -31.69 18.27
CA GLY A 196 -15.74 -31.04 18.80
C GLY A 196 -15.80 -29.53 18.55
N LEU A 197 -14.93 -29.00 17.67
CA LEU A 197 -14.87 -27.58 17.36
C LEU A 197 -15.86 -27.23 16.23
N SER A 198 -16.86 -26.42 16.55
CA SER A 198 -17.90 -25.89 15.64
C SER A 198 -18.96 -26.90 15.20
N GLN A 199 -20.02 -26.36 14.58
CA GLN A 199 -21.16 -27.14 14.06
C GLN A 199 -20.87 -27.61 12.62
N PRO A 200 -21.27 -28.84 12.23
CA PRO A 200 -21.04 -29.37 10.88
C PRO A 200 -21.50 -28.45 9.75
N GLU A 201 -22.65 -27.78 9.92
CA GLU A 201 -23.23 -26.89 8.90
C GLU A 201 -22.36 -25.65 8.67
N LYS A 202 -21.78 -25.10 9.74
CA LYS A 202 -20.87 -23.95 9.65
C LYS A 202 -19.57 -24.35 8.96
N LEU A 203 -18.99 -25.49 9.33
CA LEU A 203 -17.78 -26.02 8.71
C LEU A 203 -18.00 -26.26 7.21
N GLN A 204 -19.14 -26.85 6.85
CA GLN A 204 -19.49 -27.10 5.46
C GLN A 204 -19.59 -25.83 4.64
N ARG A 205 -20.32 -24.83 5.15
CA ARG A 205 -20.51 -23.55 4.46
C ARG A 205 -19.20 -22.79 4.34
N SER A 206 -18.44 -22.66 5.42
CA SER A 206 -17.15 -21.98 5.41
C SER A 206 -16.18 -22.60 4.41
N ALA A 207 -16.09 -23.92 4.35
CA ALA A 207 -15.19 -24.60 3.42
C ALA A 207 -15.60 -24.40 1.94
N LEU A 208 -16.89 -24.30 1.63
CA LEU A 208 -17.35 -24.00 0.26
C LEU A 208 -17.04 -22.57 -0.17
N LEU A 209 -17.13 -21.63 0.77
CA LEU A 209 -16.93 -20.21 0.49
C LEU A 209 -15.47 -19.74 0.64
N CYS A 210 -14.58 -20.56 1.21
CA CYS A 210 -13.20 -20.16 1.58
C CYS A 210 -12.27 -19.75 0.43
N LYS A 211 -12.73 -19.88 -0.82
CA LYS A 211 -12.00 -19.49 -2.03
C LYS A 211 -12.83 -18.62 -2.96
N ALA A 212 -14.02 -18.18 -2.54
CA ALA A 212 -14.92 -17.38 -3.37
C ALA A 212 -14.29 -16.03 -3.76
N ASP A 213 -13.42 -15.49 -2.90
CA ASP A 213 -12.64 -14.27 -3.10
C ASP A 213 -11.82 -14.29 -4.40
N LEU A 214 -11.31 -15.45 -4.82
CA LEU A 214 -10.54 -15.60 -6.05
C LEU A 214 -11.32 -15.30 -7.34
N MET A 215 -12.65 -15.23 -7.24
CA MET A 215 -13.53 -14.85 -8.35
C MET A 215 -13.97 -13.38 -8.30
N SER A 216 -13.49 -12.63 -7.32
CA SER A 216 -13.70 -11.18 -7.24
C SER A 216 -12.75 -10.45 -8.19
N ASN A 217 -13.24 -9.38 -8.81
CA ASN A 217 -12.40 -8.47 -9.56
C ASN A 217 -11.44 -7.72 -8.62
N MET A 218 -11.85 -7.49 -7.37
CA MET A 218 -10.99 -6.92 -6.33
C MET A 218 -9.69 -7.70 -6.14
N VAL A 219 -9.75 -9.00 -5.89
CA VAL A 219 -8.54 -9.83 -5.70
C VAL A 219 -7.74 -9.97 -7.00
N TYR A 220 -8.41 -9.94 -8.15
CA TYR A 220 -7.73 -9.98 -9.43
C TYR A 220 -6.89 -8.70 -9.69
N GLU A 221 -7.45 -7.52 -9.41
CA GLU A 221 -6.77 -6.24 -9.68
C GLU A 221 -5.85 -5.77 -8.56
N PHE A 222 -6.03 -6.29 -7.35
CA PHE A 222 -5.18 -6.02 -6.20
C PHE A 222 -4.68 -7.34 -5.61
N PRO A 223 -3.77 -8.06 -6.31
CA PRO A 223 -3.23 -9.33 -5.83
C PRO A 223 -2.37 -9.20 -4.57
N GLU A 224 -2.02 -7.98 -4.16
CA GLU A 224 -1.29 -7.66 -2.93
C GLU A 224 -2.19 -7.62 -1.67
N LEU A 225 -3.51 -7.82 -1.82
CA LEU A 225 -4.48 -7.90 -0.71
C LEU A 225 -4.38 -9.19 0.13
#